data_AF-A0A961NUU2-F1
#
_entry.id   AF-A0A961NUU2-F1
#
_cell.length_a   1.000
_cell.length_b   1.000
_cell.length_c   1.000
_cell.angle_alpha   90.00
_cell.angle_beta   90.00
_cell.angle_gamma   90.00
#
_symmetry.space_group_name_H-M   'P 1'
#
loop_
_entity.id
_entity.type
_entity.pdbx_description
1 polymer ?
#
loop_
_entity_poly.entity_id
_entity_poly.type
_entity_poly.pdbx_seq_one_letter_code
_entity_poly.pdbx_strand_id
1 'polypeptide(L)' 'MKVMIRETPKGLEAYVPKKDLEEMIVETEKPGLWGGWARLSNGRVFAMPDLDDPKLPITVDAVRVSTGAEA' A
#
# COMPACT_ATOMS: atom_id res chain seq x y z
N MET A 1 -3.44 2.83 9.76
CA MET A 1 -2.70 1.66 10.28
C MET A 1 -1.30 1.73 9.73
N LYS A 2 -0.30 1.39 10.56
CA LYS A 2 1.09 1.41 10.11
C LYS A 2 1.32 0.33 9.05
N VAL A 3 1.78 0.76 7.87
CA VAL A 3 2.19 -0.09 6.76
C VAL A 3 3.57 0.38 6.33
N MET A 4 4.53 -0.52 6.31
CA MET A 4 5.85 -0.27 5.76
C MET A 4 5.87 -0.65 4.30
N ILE A 5 6.25 0.28 3.44
CA ILE A 5 6.46 0.04 2.02
C ILE A 5 7.96 -0.11 1.79
N ARG A 6 8.36 -1.17 1.09
CA ARG A 6 9.74 -1.38 0.65
C ARG A 6 9.80 -1.70 -0.84
N GLU A 7 10.88 -1.27 -1.47
CA GLU A 7 11.21 -1.68 -2.84
C GLU A 7 11.98 -2.99 -2.82
N THR A 8 11.60 -3.91 -3.70
CA THR A 8 12.27 -5.19 -3.90
C THR A 8 12.54 -5.38 -5.39
N PRO A 9 13.41 -6.34 -5.78
CA PRO A 9 13.61 -6.67 -7.20
C PRO A 9 12.35 -7.12 -7.94
N LYS A 10 11.28 -7.51 -7.21
CA LYS A 10 9.99 -7.93 -7.76
C LYS A 10 8.97 -6.78 -7.85
N GLY A 11 9.32 -5.59 -7.35
CA GLY A 11 8.43 -4.44 -7.21
C GLY A 11 8.21 -4.03 -5.75
N LEU A 12 7.13 -3.30 -5.50
CA LEU A 12 6.79 -2.76 -4.20
C LEU A 12 6.11 -3.80 -3.32
N GLU A 13 6.52 -3.86 -2.05
CA GLU A 13 5.94 -4.77 -1.06
C GLU A 13 5.47 -3.99 0.17
N ALA A 14 4.31 -4.38 0.69
CA ALA A 14 3.66 -3.79 1.85
C ALA A 14 3.74 -4.75 3.05
N TYR A 15 4.37 -4.29 4.13
CA TYR A 15 4.42 -4.98 5.42
C TYR A 15 3.52 -4.29 6.44
N VAL A 16 2.57 -5.03 7.01
CA VAL A 16 1.64 -4.58 8.04
C VAL A 16 2.03 -5.21 9.38
N PRO A 17 2.88 -4.58 10.21
CA PRO A 17 3.40 -5.18 11.45
C PRO A 17 2.30 -5.59 12.43
N LYS A 18 1.23 -4.79 12.53
CA LYS A 18 0.09 -5.10 13.42
C LYS A 18 -0.64 -6.40 13.05
N LYS A 19 -0.52 -6.87 11.80
CA LYS A 19 -1.18 -8.06 11.28
C LYS A 19 -0.21 -9.16 10.90
N ASP A 20 1.09 -8.92 11.07
CA ASP A 20 2.18 -9.76 10.60
C ASP A 20 1.94 -10.24 9.16
N LEU A 21 1.68 -9.28 8.27
CA LEU A 21 1.29 -9.54 6.88
C LEU A 21 2.25 -8.82 5.93
N GLU A 22 2.85 -9.58 5.03
CA GLU A 22 3.73 -9.10 3.96
C GLU A 22 3.13 -9.50 2.61
N GLU A 23 2.82 -8.54 1.76
CA GLU A 23 2.22 -8.80 0.45
C GLU A 23 2.72 -7.83 -0.61
N MET A 24 2.78 -8.30 -1.85
CA MET A 24 3.18 -7.48 -2.99
C MET A 24 2.04 -6.53 -3.38
N ILE A 25 2.40 -5.31 -3.77
CA ILE A 25 1.48 -4.37 -4.38
C ILE A 25 1.35 -4.76 -5.86
N VAL A 26 0.14 -5.10 -6.27
CA VAL A 26 -0.15 -5.58 -7.63
C VAL A 26 -0.89 -4.55 -8.48
N GLU A 27 -1.52 -3.55 -7.85
CA GLU A 27 -2.30 -2.53 -8.55
C GLU A 27 -2.28 -1.22 -7.75
N THR A 28 -2.24 -0.09 -8.44
CA THR A 28 -2.30 1.25 -7.85
C THR A 28 -3.27 2.11 -8.62
N GLU A 29 -4.02 2.96 -7.93
CA GLU A 29 -4.98 3.88 -8.56
C GLU A 29 -4.29 4.89 -9.47
N LYS A 30 -3.16 5.42 -9.00
CA LYS A 30 -2.38 6.43 -9.69
C LYS A 30 -1.13 5.79 -10.31
N PRO A 31 -0.49 6.46 -11.28
CA PRO A 31 0.81 6.06 -11.80
C PRO A 31 1.88 5.95 -10.68
N GLY A 32 1.68 6.68 -9.58
CA GLY A 32 2.45 6.55 -8.35
C GLY A 32 1.70 5.79 -7.25
N LEU A 33 2.44 5.30 -6.26
CA LEU A 33 1.88 4.62 -5.09
C LEU A 33 1.10 5.58 -4.17
N TRP A 34 1.50 6.84 -4.13
CA TRP A 34 1.06 7.80 -3.12
C TRP A 34 -0.15 8.62 -3.58
N GLY A 35 -0.98 9.02 -2.62
CA GLY A 35 -2.14 9.90 -2.86
C GLY A 35 -3.36 9.22 -3.50
N GLY A 36 -3.42 7.89 -3.52
CA GLY A 36 -4.54 7.11 -4.02
C GLY A 36 -4.69 5.81 -3.22
N TRP A 37 -5.15 4.73 -3.86
CA TRP A 37 -5.13 3.40 -3.25
C TRP A 37 -4.13 2.45 -3.90
N ALA A 38 -3.68 1.47 -3.11
CA ALA A 38 -2.83 0.38 -3.53
C ALA A 38 -3.49 -0.96 -3.15
N ARG A 39 -3.52 -1.89 -4.10
CA ARG A 39 -4.06 -3.25 -3.91
C ARG A 39 -2.93 -4.24 -3.75
N LEU A 40 -3.07 -5.10 -2.75
CA LEU A 40 -2.14 -6.17 -2.44
C LEU A 40 -2.54 -7.46 -3.17
N SER A 41 -1.59 -8.38 -3.35
CA SER A 41 -1.78 -9.68 -4.00
C SER A 41 -2.89 -10.52 -3.38
N ASN A 42 -3.09 -10.45 -2.06
CA ASN A 42 -4.21 -11.09 -1.37
C ASN A 42 -5.58 -10.40 -1.54
N GLY A 43 -5.68 -9.37 -2.39
CA GLY A 43 -6.91 -8.65 -2.69
C GLY A 43 -7.28 -7.54 -1.71
N ARG A 44 -6.47 -7.28 -0.68
CA ARG A 44 -6.70 -6.13 0.22
C ARG A 44 -6.34 -4.81 -0.46
N VAL A 45 -7.12 -3.77 -0.19
CA VAL A 45 -6.86 -2.42 -0.70
C VAL A 45 -6.56 -1.48 0.46
N PHE A 46 -5.57 -0.61 0.27
CA PHE A 46 -5.14 0.38 1.25
C PHE A 46 -5.06 1.75 0.59
N ALA A 47 -5.72 2.74 1.18
CA ALA A 47 -5.53 4.14 0.84
C ALA A 47 -4.18 4.59 1.38
N MET A 48 -3.32 5.03 0.46
CA MET A 48 -1.98 5.54 0.72
C MET A 48 -2.05 7.05 0.98
N PRO A 49 -1.22 7.58 1.89
CA PRO A 49 -1.11 9.02 2.07
C PRO A 49 -0.56 9.68 0.80
N ASP A 50 -0.90 10.95 0.61
CA ASP A 50 -0.35 11.77 -0.46
C ASP A 50 1.05 12.25 -0.06
N LEU A 51 2.07 11.62 -0.63
CA LEU A 51 3.49 11.87 -0.35
C LEU A 51 4.24 12.05 -1.67
N ASP A 52 5.19 12.99 -1.67
CA ASP A 52 6.04 13.29 -2.83
C ASP A 52 7.25 12.34 -2.82
N ASP A 53 7.12 11.22 -3.56
CA ASP A 53 8.12 10.16 -3.78
C ASP A 53 9.13 9.93 -2.62
N PRO A 54 8.67 9.47 -1.45
CA PRO A 54 9.53 9.22 -0.30
C PRO A 54 10.57 8.13 -0.57
N LYS A 55 11.74 8.28 0.04
CA LYS A 55 12.78 7.23 0.04
C LYS A 55 12.29 5.97 0.74
N LEU A 56 12.43 4.83 0.07
CA LEU A 56 12.08 3.52 0.58
C LEU A 56 13.28 2.85 1.29
N PRO A 57 13.06 2.04 2.34
CA PRO A 57 11.76 1.70 2.93
C PRO A 57 11.20 2.81 3.84
N ILE A 58 9.87 3.01 3.82
CA ILE A 58 9.16 3.99 4.66
C ILE A 58 7.96 3.36 5.35
N THR A 59 7.70 3.77 6.60
CA THR A 59 6.46 3.41 7.31
C THR A 59 5.47 4.55 7.27
N VAL A 60 4.29 4.28 6.74
CA VAL A 60 3.20 5.24 6.59
C VAL A 60 1.95 4.80 7.34
N ASP A 61 1.05 5.74 7.58
CA ASP A 61 -0.30 5.43 8.02
C ASP A 61 -1.21 5.27 6.81
N ALA A 62 -1.50 4.02 6.44
CA ALA A 62 -2.45 3.69 5.40
C ALA A 62 -3.81 3.28 6.00
N VAL A 63 -4.90 3.55 5.30
CA VAL A 63 -6.25 3.14 5.75
C VAL A 63 -6.69 1.95 4.92
N ARG A 64 -7.09 0.85 5.56
CA ARG A 64 -7.66 -0.29 4.81
C ARG A 64 -8.99 0.15 4.22
N VAL A 65 -9.10 0.09 2.90
CA VAL A 65 -10.36 0.27 2.20
C VAL A 65 -11.01 -1.11 2.15
N SER A 66 -12.06 -1.32 2.94
CA SER A 66 -12.94 -2.46 2.67
C SER A 66 -13.64 -2.11 1.36
N THR A 67 -13.37 -2.85 0.29
CA THR A 67 -14.02 -2.63 -1.01
C THR A 67 -15.52 -2.84 -0.86
N GLY A 68 -16.20 -1.74 -0.55
CA GLY A 68 -17.63 -1.51 -0.60
C GLY A 68 -17.82 -0.16 -1.30
N ALA A 69 -17.17 -0.01 -2.46
CA ALA A 69 -17.57 1.03 -3.40
C ALA A 69 -18.87 0.54 -4.05
N GLU A 70 -19.98 0.80 -3.36
CA GLU A 70 -21.26 1.02 -4.01
C GLU A 70 -21.09 2.18 -5.00
N ALA A 71 -21.30 1.87 -6.28
CA ALA A 71 -21.87 2.76 -7.30
C ALA A 71 -22.47 1.88 -8.40
#